data_AF-A0A9E6V5J8-F1
#
_entry.id   AF-A0A9E6V5J8-F1
#
_cell.length_a   1.000
_cell.length_b   1.000
_cell.length_c   1.000
_cell.angle_alpha   90.00
_cell.angle_beta   90.00
_cell.angle_gamma   90.00
#
_symmetry.space_group_name_H-M   'P 1'
#
loop_
_entity.id
_entity.type
_entity.pdbx_description
1 polymer ?
#
loop_
_entity_poly.entity_id
_entity_poly.type
_entity_poly.pdbx_seq_one_letter_code
_entity_poly.pdbx_strand_id
1 'polypeptide(L)'
;MPYFEVQCDGLIGPTHNYAGLSFGNVASAKNAQGIAYPRQAALQGIAKMRFVAGLGIKQLIAPPPLRPNLAMLADFGLSYDTDIAATLDHPLHRGVVRAAASASTMWTANAAMVSPAPDCTDGALHITIANLASALHRSQEAQERLALFRIMFGDVANI
;
A
#
# COMPACT_ATOMS: atom_id res chain seq x y z
N MET A 1 -29.12 -4.22 -14.30
CA MET A 1 -28.75 -4.87 -13.02
C MET A 1 -28.50 -3.78 -11.99
N PRO A 2 -28.81 -3.98 -10.69
CA PRO A 2 -28.47 -3.00 -9.67
C PRO A 2 -26.95 -2.92 -9.47
N TYR A 3 -26.40 -1.70 -9.39
CA TYR A 3 -25.02 -1.46 -8.97
C TYR A 3 -24.93 -1.48 -7.44
N PHE A 4 -23.76 -1.84 -6.92
CA PHE A 4 -23.48 -1.82 -5.48
C PHE A 4 -22.06 -1.33 -5.22
N GLU A 5 -21.85 -0.72 -4.05
CA GLU A 5 -20.53 -0.35 -3.58
C GLU A 5 -19.81 -1.57 -2.99
N VAL A 6 -18.50 -1.64 -3.22
CA VAL A 6 -17.59 -2.61 -2.59
C VAL A 6 -16.43 -1.84 -1.99
N GLN A 7 -16.18 -2.01 -0.69
CA GLN A 7 -14.98 -1.43 -0.07
C GLN A 7 -13.80 -2.37 -0.25
N CYS A 8 -12.68 -1.85 -0.74
CA CYS A 8 -11.43 -2.58 -0.89
C CYS A 8 -10.42 -2.10 0.14
N ASP A 9 -10.15 -2.94 1.14
CA ASP A 9 -9.23 -2.60 2.23
C ASP A 9 -7.87 -3.26 2.06
N GLY A 10 -6.82 -2.51 2.35
CA GLY A 10 -5.46 -3.01 2.38
C GLY A 10 -5.19 -3.81 3.65
N LEU A 11 -4.79 -5.06 3.51
CA LEU A 11 -4.28 -5.84 4.64
C LEU A 11 -2.90 -5.30 5.05
N ILE A 12 -2.75 -5.02 6.34
CA ILE A 12 -1.52 -4.47 6.90
C ILE A 12 -0.39 -5.50 6.77
N GLY A 13 0.72 -5.08 6.15
CA GLY A 13 1.89 -5.92 5.93
C GLY A 13 2.73 -6.17 7.19
N PRO A 14 3.53 -7.26 7.21
CA PRO A 14 4.34 -7.63 8.37
C PRO A 14 5.45 -6.63 8.70
N THR A 15 5.84 -5.78 7.75
CA THR A 15 6.87 -4.75 7.93
C THR A 15 6.31 -3.41 8.41
N HIS A 16 5.04 -3.35 8.85
CA HIS A 16 4.43 -2.14 9.39
C HIS A 16 5.31 -1.50 10.47
N ASN A 17 5.67 -0.24 10.27
CA ASN A 17 6.57 0.51 11.13
C ASN A 17 6.25 2.00 11.11
N TYR A 18 6.85 2.75 12.04
CA TYR A 18 6.72 4.21 12.11
C TYR A 18 8.04 4.89 11.70
N ALA A 19 8.32 4.93 10.39
CA ALA A 19 9.55 5.52 9.88
C ALA A 19 9.53 7.05 9.66
N GLY A 20 8.37 7.71 9.82
CA GLY A 20 8.25 9.17 9.67
C GLY A 20 8.49 9.70 8.25
N LEU A 21 8.13 8.92 7.23
CA LEU A 21 8.56 9.14 5.84
C LEU A 21 7.68 10.14 5.04
N SER A 22 6.56 10.57 5.59
CA SER A 22 5.55 11.36 4.86
C SER A 22 5.61 12.82 5.30
N PHE A 23 6.34 13.66 4.56
CA PHE A 23 6.39 15.10 4.82
C PHE A 23 4.98 15.71 4.77
N GLY A 24 4.67 16.59 5.72
CA GLY A 24 3.33 17.18 5.89
C GLY A 24 2.31 16.30 6.63
N ASN A 25 2.58 15.00 6.84
CA ASN A 25 1.73 14.14 7.66
C ASN A 25 2.16 14.21 9.14
N VAL A 26 1.39 14.98 9.93
CA VAL A 26 1.65 15.20 11.36
C VAL A 26 1.68 13.89 12.16
N ALA A 27 0.81 12.94 11.86
CA ALA A 27 0.79 11.65 12.56
C ALA A 27 2.02 10.80 12.24
N SER A 28 2.48 10.81 10.98
CA SER A 28 3.71 10.12 10.57
C SER A 28 4.93 10.71 11.28
N ALA A 29 5.04 12.04 11.32
CA ALA A 29 6.14 12.73 11.98
C ALA A 29 6.14 12.52 13.50
N LYS A 30 4.98 12.65 14.15
CA LYS A 30 4.85 12.56 15.61
C LYS A 30 5.16 11.16 16.16
N ASN A 31 4.85 10.11 15.40
CA ASN A 31 5.08 8.73 15.84
C ASN A 31 6.40 8.15 15.31
N ALA A 32 7.22 8.94 14.63
CA ALA A 32 8.46 8.47 14.04
C ALA A 32 9.36 7.79 15.09
N GLN A 33 9.94 6.65 14.71
CA GLN A 33 10.78 5.79 15.55
C GLN A 33 10.05 5.11 16.73
N GLY A 34 8.72 5.22 16.81
CA GLY A 34 7.92 4.45 17.76
C GLY A 34 7.94 2.95 17.47
N ILE A 35 7.66 2.16 18.51
CA ILE A 35 7.49 0.70 18.38
C ILE A 35 6.16 0.42 17.68
N ALA A 36 6.20 -0.35 16.60
CA ALA A 36 5.02 -0.80 15.88
C ALA A 36 4.68 -2.25 16.25
N TYR A 37 3.40 -2.61 16.14
CA TYR A 37 2.89 -3.96 16.39
C TYR A 37 2.16 -4.49 15.14
N PRO A 38 2.88 -4.97 14.10
CA PRO A 38 2.30 -5.32 12.80
C PRO A 38 1.13 -6.31 12.90
N ARG A 39 1.28 -7.35 13.72
CA ARG A 39 0.22 -8.34 13.95
C ARG A 39 -1.04 -7.71 14.54
N GLN A 40 -0.88 -6.83 15.52
CA GLN A 40 -2.01 -6.14 16.16
C GLN A 40 -2.70 -5.19 15.18
N ALA A 41 -1.92 -4.44 14.39
CA ALA A 41 -2.46 -3.56 13.34
C ALA A 41 -3.26 -4.37 12.29
N ALA A 42 -2.74 -5.49 11.81
CA ALA A 42 -3.46 -6.38 10.89
C ALA A 42 -4.76 -6.93 11.51
N LEU A 43 -4.72 -7.35 12.79
CA LEU A 43 -5.92 -7.83 13.49
C LEU A 43 -6.98 -6.73 13.66
N GLN A 44 -6.57 -5.48 13.91
CA GLN A 44 -7.49 -4.34 13.96
C GLN A 44 -8.14 -4.09 12.58
N GLY A 45 -7.35 -4.14 11.50
CA GLY A 45 -7.87 -4.01 10.13
C GLY A 45 -8.88 -5.11 9.79
N ILE A 46 -8.56 -6.37 10.09
CA ILE A 46 -9.45 -7.52 9.87
C ILE A 46 -10.72 -7.40 10.73
N ALA A 47 -10.61 -7.00 11.99
CA ALA A 47 -11.77 -6.80 12.86
C ALA A 47 -12.73 -5.74 12.27
N LYS A 48 -12.18 -4.64 11.75
CA LYS A 48 -12.94 -3.60 11.06
C LYS A 48 -13.59 -4.13 9.78
N MET A 49 -12.86 -4.88 8.94
CA MET A 49 -13.43 -5.48 7.72
C MET A 49 -14.59 -6.43 8.04
N ARG A 50 -14.44 -7.28 9.07
CA ARG A 50 -15.49 -8.21 9.53
C ARG A 50 -16.71 -7.47 10.08
N PHE A 51 -16.48 -6.42 10.87
CA PHE A 51 -17.56 -5.58 11.38
C PHE A 51 -18.38 -4.96 10.25
N VAL A 52 -17.71 -4.34 9.28
CA VAL A 52 -18.36 -3.69 8.13
C VAL A 52 -19.07 -4.71 7.24
N ALA A 53 -18.47 -5.89 7.00
CA ALA A 53 -19.14 -6.99 6.30
C ALA A 53 -20.41 -7.44 7.02
N GLY A 54 -20.39 -7.47 8.36
CA GLY A 54 -21.56 -7.77 9.20
C GLY A 54 -22.71 -6.77 9.07
N LEU A 55 -22.43 -5.55 8.59
CA LEU A 55 -23.44 -4.53 8.26
C LEU A 55 -24.02 -4.71 6.84
N GLY A 56 -23.60 -5.73 6.09
CA GLY A 56 -24.07 -6.00 4.73
C GLY A 56 -23.30 -5.28 3.62
N ILE A 57 -22.26 -4.50 3.96
CA ILE A 57 -21.40 -3.82 2.99
C ILE A 57 -20.39 -4.84 2.42
N LYS A 58 -20.29 -4.93 1.10
CA LYS A 58 -19.37 -5.86 0.44
C LYS A 58 -17.92 -5.44 0.68
N GLN A 59 -17.05 -6.41 0.94
CA GLN A 59 -15.64 -6.20 1.25
C GLN A 59 -14.76 -6.96 0.26
N LEU A 60 -13.68 -6.32 -0.18
CA LEU A 60 -12.53 -6.91 -0.83
C LEU A 60 -11.29 -6.62 0.03
N ILE A 61 -10.33 -7.54 -0.03
CA ILE A 61 -9.07 -7.41 0.69
C ILE A 61 -7.94 -7.36 -0.33
N ALA A 62 -7.18 -6.27 -0.34
CA ALA A 62 -5.94 -6.14 -1.09
C ALA A 62 -4.78 -6.66 -0.23
N PRO A 63 -4.08 -7.74 -0.62
CA PRO A 63 -2.95 -8.26 0.13
C PRO A 63 -1.77 -7.26 0.12
N PRO A 64 -0.91 -7.26 1.17
CA PRO A 64 0.31 -6.48 1.15
C PRO A 64 1.30 -7.05 0.13
N PRO A 65 2.12 -6.21 -0.52
CA PRO A 65 3.24 -6.66 -1.34
C PRO A 65 4.37 -7.22 -0.47
N LEU A 66 5.34 -7.88 -1.12
CA LEU A 66 6.57 -8.29 -0.46
C LEU A 66 7.39 -7.07 -0.03
N ARG A 67 7.86 -7.10 1.21
CA ARG A 67 8.68 -6.06 1.81
C ARG A 67 9.80 -6.71 2.63
N PRO A 68 11.03 -6.16 2.65
CA PRO A 68 11.49 -4.98 1.91
C PRO A 68 11.49 -5.16 0.38
N ASN A 69 11.28 -4.09 -0.38
CA ASN A 69 11.36 -4.10 -1.84
C ASN A 69 12.83 -4.20 -2.29
N LEU A 70 13.28 -5.42 -2.56
CA LEU A 70 14.68 -5.69 -2.93
C LEU A 70 15.07 -5.09 -4.28
N ALA A 71 14.14 -5.00 -5.23
CA ALA A 71 14.39 -4.37 -6.52
C ALA A 71 14.70 -2.87 -6.34
N MET A 72 13.90 -2.18 -5.53
CA MET A 72 14.16 -0.79 -5.17
C MET A 72 15.51 -0.64 -4.46
N LEU A 73 15.88 -1.54 -3.53
CA LEU A 73 17.20 -1.47 -2.89
C LEU A 73 18.33 -1.59 -3.92
N ALA A 74 18.21 -2.53 -4.87
CA ALA A 74 19.19 -2.73 -5.93
C ALA A 74 19.32 -1.51 -6.85
N ASP A 75 18.22 -0.81 -7.17
CA ASP A 75 18.24 0.44 -7.96
C ASP A 75 19.05 1.56 -7.27
N PHE A 76 19.14 1.52 -5.94
CA PHE A 76 19.98 2.44 -5.14
C PHE A 76 21.38 1.86 -4.84
N GLY A 77 21.77 0.73 -5.43
CA GLY A 77 23.05 0.07 -5.21
C GLY A 77 23.20 -0.59 -3.85
N LEU A 78 22.08 -0.89 -3.16
CA LEU A 78 22.06 -1.50 -1.84
C LEU A 78 21.72 -2.99 -1.92
N SER A 79 22.38 -3.79 -1.09
CA SER A 79 22.07 -5.22 -0.91
C SER A 79 21.54 -5.45 0.50
N TYR A 80 20.48 -6.25 0.63
CA TYR A 80 19.92 -6.62 1.93
C TYR A 80 20.69 -7.79 2.59
N ASP A 81 21.48 -8.54 1.81
CA ASP A 81 22.01 -9.86 2.21
C ASP A 81 23.41 -9.82 2.84
N THR A 82 24.22 -8.79 2.58
CA THR A 82 25.66 -8.85 2.87
C THR A 82 26.09 -8.19 4.17
N ASP A 83 25.45 -7.08 4.58
CA ASP A 83 25.57 -6.48 5.92
C ASP A 83 24.55 -5.35 6.08
N ILE A 84 23.37 -5.67 6.64
CA ILE A 84 22.34 -4.66 6.89
C ILE A 84 22.82 -3.61 7.90
N ALA A 85 23.72 -3.96 8.83
CA ALA A 85 24.20 -3.05 9.86
C ALA A 85 25.13 -1.99 9.26
N ALA A 86 26.10 -2.40 8.41
CA ALA A 86 26.92 -1.46 7.65
C ALA A 86 26.08 -0.62 6.69
N THR A 87 25.05 -1.22 6.06
CA THR A 87 24.11 -0.47 5.23
C THR A 87 23.35 0.59 6.03
N LEU A 88 22.96 0.30 7.28
CA LEU A 88 22.22 1.22 8.14
C LEU A 88 23.09 2.26 8.85
N ASP A 89 24.42 2.16 8.78
CA ASP A 89 25.31 3.17 9.38
C ASP A 89 25.21 4.50 8.62
N HIS A 90 25.02 4.45 7.29
CA HIS A 90 24.89 5.63 6.45
C HIS A 90 23.46 6.22 6.47
N PRO A 91 23.27 7.52 6.81
CA PRO A 91 21.95 8.13 6.93
C PRO A 91 21.07 8.04 5.66
N LEU A 92 21.65 8.19 4.47
CA LEU A 92 20.90 8.08 3.21
C LEU A 92 20.40 6.64 2.98
N HIS A 93 21.22 5.65 3.28
CA HIS A 93 20.86 4.24 3.13
C HIS A 93 19.74 3.86 4.10
N ARG A 94 19.76 4.39 5.34
CA ARG A 94 18.64 4.22 6.30
C ARG A 94 17.32 4.72 5.72
N GLY A 95 17.32 5.87 5.06
CA GLY A 95 16.13 6.45 4.43
C GLY A 95 15.56 5.52 3.35
N VAL A 96 16.42 5.03 2.47
CA VAL A 96 16.04 4.11 1.38
C VAL A 96 15.55 2.77 1.92
N VAL A 97 16.24 2.17 2.89
CA VAL A 97 15.82 0.90 3.52
C VAL A 97 14.47 1.03 4.21
N ARG A 98 14.23 2.13 4.94
CA ARG A 98 12.93 2.41 5.55
C ARG A 98 11.83 2.58 4.51
N ALA A 99 12.12 3.27 3.39
CA ALA A 99 11.19 3.42 2.29
C ALA A 99 10.86 2.07 1.64
N ALA A 100 11.86 1.24 1.36
CA ALA A 100 11.69 -0.09 0.79
C ALA A 100 10.94 -1.05 1.72
N ALA A 101 10.99 -0.85 3.04
CA ALA A 101 10.28 -1.67 4.03
C ALA A 101 8.88 -1.15 4.41
N SER A 102 8.43 -0.02 3.84
CA SER A 102 7.15 0.60 4.21
C SER A 102 5.95 -0.29 3.91
N ALA A 103 5.01 -0.39 4.87
CA ALA A 103 3.70 -1.04 4.71
C ALA A 103 2.60 -0.07 4.24
N SER A 104 2.96 1.04 3.58
CA SER A 104 2.04 2.11 3.19
C SER A 104 0.97 1.71 2.15
N THR A 105 1.12 0.56 1.49
CA THR A 105 0.10 -0.02 0.62
C THR A 105 -1.21 -0.32 1.34
N MET A 106 -1.19 -0.48 2.67
CA MET A 106 -2.40 -0.69 3.48
C MET A 106 -3.43 0.43 3.32
N TRP A 107 -2.99 1.64 2.96
CA TRP A 107 -3.87 2.77 2.65
C TRP A 107 -4.36 2.70 1.20
N THR A 108 -5.30 1.80 0.93
CA THR A 108 -5.90 1.56 -0.39
C THR A 108 -6.69 2.75 -0.93
N ALA A 109 -7.10 3.69 -0.07
CA ALA A 109 -7.70 4.96 -0.51
C ALA A 109 -6.79 5.79 -1.44
N ASN A 110 -5.48 5.52 -1.47
CA ASN A 110 -4.54 6.15 -2.39
C ASN A 110 -4.13 5.22 -3.54
N ALA A 111 -4.79 4.07 -3.72
CA ALA A 111 -4.36 3.07 -4.68
C ALA A 111 -4.63 3.48 -6.12
N ALA A 112 -5.83 3.98 -6.36
CA ALA A 112 -6.32 4.31 -7.68
C ALA A 112 -7.47 5.30 -7.58
N MET A 113 -7.78 5.92 -8.71
CA MET A 113 -9.06 6.56 -8.95
C MET A 113 -9.99 5.54 -9.60
N VAL A 114 -11.24 5.45 -9.14
CA VAL A 114 -12.25 4.56 -9.71
C VAL A 114 -13.31 5.41 -10.40
N SER A 115 -13.58 5.11 -11.67
CA SER A 115 -14.68 5.68 -12.44
C SER A 115 -15.68 4.57 -12.74
N PRO A 116 -16.84 4.54 -12.05
CA PRO A 116 -17.88 3.54 -12.27
C PRO A 116 -18.42 3.55 -13.70
N ALA A 117 -18.84 2.39 -14.19
CA ALA A 117 -19.42 2.23 -15.53
C ALA A 117 -20.51 3.26 -15.91
N PRO A 118 -21.48 3.62 -15.03
CA PRO A 118 -22.48 4.63 -15.35
C PRO A 118 -21.93 6.04 -15.63
N ASP A 119 -20.71 6.33 -15.14
CA ASP A 119 -20.07 7.63 -15.26
C ASP A 119 -19.08 7.69 -16.44
N CYS A 120 -18.86 6.57 -17.12
CA CYS A 120 -17.91 6.44 -18.24
C CYS A 120 -18.63 6.34 -19.59
N THR A 121 -18.08 6.99 -20.61
CA THR A 121 -18.70 7.08 -21.95
C THR A 121 -18.79 5.74 -22.69
N ASP A 122 -17.92 4.79 -22.35
CA ASP A 122 -17.92 3.43 -22.90
C ASP A 122 -18.75 2.43 -22.07
N GLY A 123 -19.35 2.89 -20.97
CA GLY A 123 -20.14 2.06 -20.07
C GLY A 123 -19.31 1.00 -19.32
N ALA A 124 -17.98 1.17 -19.23
CA ALA A 124 -17.08 0.24 -18.55
C ALA A 124 -16.55 0.81 -17.23
N LEU A 125 -16.19 -0.05 -16.29
CA LEU A 125 -15.50 0.34 -15.06
C LEU A 125 -14.04 0.68 -15.39
N HIS A 126 -13.58 1.88 -15.03
CA HIS A 126 -12.17 2.27 -15.17
C HIS A 126 -11.51 2.44 -13.81
N ILE A 127 -10.28 1.97 -13.67
CA ILE A 127 -9.48 2.10 -12.45
C ILE A 127 -8.09 2.60 -12.81
N THR A 128 -7.82 3.88 -12.59
CA THR A 128 -6.51 4.49 -12.90
C THR A 128 -5.59 4.44 -11.68
N ILE A 129 -4.50 3.68 -11.78
CA ILE A 129 -3.51 3.54 -10.68
C ILE A 129 -2.84 4.87 -10.36
N ALA A 130 -2.77 5.21 -9.07
CA ALA A 130 -2.08 6.41 -8.60
C ALA A 130 -0.56 6.20 -8.55
N ASN A 131 0.21 7.13 -9.11
CA ASN A 131 1.68 7.04 -9.13
C ASN A 131 2.34 7.30 -7.77
N LEU A 132 1.69 8.08 -6.90
CA LEU A 132 2.17 8.51 -5.58
C LEU A 132 3.60 9.07 -5.57
N ALA A 133 3.96 9.82 -6.62
CA ALA A 133 5.33 10.28 -6.87
C ALA A 133 5.88 11.27 -5.82
N SER A 134 5.03 11.86 -4.98
CA SER A 134 5.45 12.83 -3.96
C SER A 134 6.21 12.22 -2.78
N ALA A 135 6.18 10.89 -2.60
CA ALA A 135 6.88 10.21 -1.53
C ALA A 135 7.51 8.90 -2.01
N LEU A 136 8.84 8.79 -1.87
CA LEU A 136 9.62 7.64 -2.36
C LEU A 136 9.09 6.27 -1.86
N HIS A 137 8.71 6.19 -0.59
CA HIS A 137 8.16 4.96 -0.01
C HIS A 137 6.80 4.55 -0.62
N ARG A 138 6.12 5.49 -1.28
CA ARG A 138 4.82 5.26 -1.93
C ARG A 138 4.91 5.16 -3.44
N SER A 139 5.90 5.78 -4.08
CA SER A 139 6.06 5.73 -5.52
C SER A 139 6.31 4.30 -6.04
N GLN A 140 6.90 3.43 -5.21
CA GLN A 140 7.07 2.01 -5.52
C GLN A 140 5.74 1.23 -5.56
N GLU A 141 4.65 1.77 -5.00
CA GLU A 141 3.36 1.07 -4.90
C GLU A 141 2.65 0.94 -6.25
N ALA A 142 2.95 1.82 -7.23
CA ALA A 142 2.20 1.92 -8.47
C ALA A 142 2.27 0.65 -9.33
N GLN A 143 3.48 0.13 -9.55
CA GLN A 143 3.67 -1.10 -10.34
C GLN A 143 3.06 -2.32 -9.65
N GLU A 144 3.21 -2.41 -8.33
CA GLU A 144 2.65 -3.49 -7.51
C GLU A 144 1.12 -3.49 -7.54
N ARG A 145 0.52 -2.30 -7.47
CA ARG A 145 -0.94 -2.14 -7.57
C ARG A 145 -1.46 -2.45 -8.95
N LEU A 146 -0.76 -2.04 -10.00
CA LEU A 146 -1.14 -2.41 -11.37
C LEU A 146 -1.19 -3.93 -11.53
N ALA A 147 -0.16 -4.64 -11.06
CA ALA A 147 -0.12 -6.09 -11.09
C ALA A 147 -1.25 -6.72 -10.26
N LEU A 148 -1.43 -6.24 -9.02
CA LEU A 148 -2.46 -6.75 -8.12
C LEU A 148 -3.87 -6.50 -8.67
N PHE A 149 -4.16 -5.30 -9.16
CA PHE A 149 -5.51 -4.94 -9.60
C PHE A 149 -5.88 -5.66 -10.89
N ARG A 150 -4.93 -5.90 -11.79
CA ARG A 150 -5.17 -6.78 -12.95
C ARG A 150 -5.57 -8.19 -12.54
N ILE A 151 -5.02 -8.71 -11.43
CA ILE A 151 -5.44 -10.01 -10.87
C ILE A 151 -6.82 -9.91 -10.21
N MET A 152 -7.04 -8.87 -9.39
CA MET A 152 -8.28 -8.71 -8.61
C MET A 152 -9.51 -8.43 -9.46
N PHE A 153 -9.36 -7.62 -10.51
CA PHE A 153 -10.47 -7.17 -11.34
C PHE A 153 -10.49 -7.83 -12.72
N GLY A 154 -9.38 -8.41 -13.20
CA GLY A 154 -9.33 -9.11 -14.49
C GLY A 154 -9.96 -8.28 -15.61
N ASP A 155 -10.87 -8.90 -16.37
CA ASP A 155 -11.60 -8.26 -17.46
C ASP A 155 -12.83 -7.44 -16.98
N VAL A 156 -13.06 -7.34 -15.67
CA VAL A 156 -14.18 -6.58 -15.09
C VAL A 156 -13.90 -5.07 -15.10
N ALA A 157 -12.63 -4.66 -15.17
CA ALA A 157 -12.24 -3.26 -15.18
C ALA A 157 -11.13 -2.97 -16.20
N ASN A 158 -11.20 -1.80 -16.82
CA ASN A 158 -10.10 -1.21 -17.58
C ASN A 158 -9.12 -0.56 -16.60
N ILE A 159 -7.89 -1.07 -16.52
CA ILE A 159 -6.84 -0.62 -15.58
C ILE A 159 -5.64 -0.02 -16.31
#